data_AF-G9A7S7-F1
#
_entry.id   AF-G9A7S7-F1
#
_cell.length_a   1.000
_cell.length_b   1.000
_cell.length_c   1.000
_cell.angle_alpha   90.00
_cell.angle_beta   90.00
_cell.angle_gamma   90.00
#
_symmetry.space_group_name_H-M   'P 1'
#
loop_
_entity.id
_entity.type
_entity.pdbx_description
1 polymer ?
#
loop_
_entity_poly.entity_id
_entity_poly.type
_entity_poly.pdbx_seq_one_letter_code
_entity_poly.pdbx_strand_id
1 'polypeptide(L)'
;MTHTMPHGAALLLAFIREAEVGRNDRASYDVIYAHRQGGLTKPLTAMTLGEVIAAQKTWSKAHGSSAAGAYQFMRATLIGLLREIPWLKEEQIFEPALQDRLGLHLLNRRGFASFVSGEISATEFGRRLAMEWASLPVLADTDGDRRRVRRRQSYYAGDGCNKALVKPDRVEAVLRQVLLPLAPRMRHRNRRRTCRPQRCGPKCGTGPLPVPGGSGHGC
;
A
#
# COMPACT_ATOMS: atom_id res chain seq x y z
N MET A 1 1.07 -22.78 -2.32
CA MET A 1 0.67 -21.46 -2.86
C MET A 1 1.81 -20.49 -2.62
N THR A 2 2.42 -19.96 -3.68
CA THR A 2 3.41 -18.88 -3.56
C THR A 2 2.70 -17.67 -2.96
N HIS A 3 2.97 -17.35 -1.69
CA HIS A 3 2.36 -16.23 -0.97
C HIS A 3 2.97 -14.91 -1.45
N THR A 4 2.76 -14.59 -2.72
CA THR A 4 3.14 -13.31 -3.30
C THR A 4 2.08 -12.29 -2.92
N MET A 5 2.51 -11.17 -2.34
CA MET A 5 1.63 -10.07 -1.95
C MET A 5 0.86 -9.55 -3.18
N PRO A 6 -0.48 -9.60 -3.21
CA PRO A 6 -1.25 -9.01 -4.30
C PRO A 6 -0.97 -7.51 -4.37
N HIS A 7 -0.86 -6.95 -5.58
CA HIS A 7 -0.53 -5.52 -5.75
C HIS A 7 -1.49 -4.59 -5.00
N GLY A 8 -2.80 -4.85 -5.12
CA GLY A 8 -3.81 -4.07 -4.39
C GLY A 8 -3.66 -4.17 -2.87
N ALA A 9 -3.28 -5.34 -2.34
CA ALA A 9 -3.01 -5.49 -0.91
C ALA A 9 -1.74 -4.74 -0.50
N ALA A 10 -0.69 -4.77 -1.33
CA ALA A 10 0.55 -4.02 -1.07
C ALA A 10 0.29 -2.50 -1.03
N LEU A 11 -0.53 -1.97 -1.95
CA LEU A 11 -0.95 -0.57 -1.93
C LEU A 11 -1.71 -0.20 -0.65
N LEU A 12 -2.67 -1.04 -0.25
CA LEU A 12 -3.47 -0.79 0.94
C LEU A 12 -2.63 -0.87 2.21
N LEU A 13 -1.74 -1.86 2.32
CA LEU A 13 -0.83 -1.99 3.46
C LEU A 13 0.17 -0.84 3.55
N ALA A 14 0.70 -0.37 2.42
CA ALA A 14 1.54 0.84 2.38
C ALA A 14 0.81 2.07 2.94
N PHE A 15 -0.47 2.24 2.58
CA PHE A 15 -1.30 3.31 3.12
C PHE A 15 -1.59 3.15 4.62
N ILE A 16 -1.91 1.93 5.07
CA ILE A 16 -2.14 1.65 6.50
C ILE A 16 -0.88 1.96 7.31
N ARG A 17 0.28 1.53 6.83
CA ARG A 17 1.57 1.81 7.46
C ARG A 17 1.80 3.31 7.63
N GLU A 18 1.59 4.09 6.57
CA GLU A 18 1.68 5.55 6.63
C GLU A 18 0.70 6.14 7.66
N ALA A 19 -0.54 5.64 7.70
CA ALA A 19 -1.56 6.09 8.65
C ALA A 19 -1.21 5.78 10.11
N GLU A 20 -0.63 4.60 10.37
CA GLU A 20 -0.32 4.11 11.71
C GLU A 20 0.93 4.76 12.30
N VAL A 21 1.98 4.94 11.49
CA VAL A 21 3.30 5.37 12.01
C VAL A 21 3.82 6.66 11.38
N GLY A 22 3.05 7.30 10.49
CA GLY A 22 3.39 8.58 9.86
C GLY A 22 4.48 8.48 8.79
N ARG A 23 4.84 7.26 8.36
CA ARG A 23 5.90 7.00 7.38
C ARG A 23 5.73 5.65 6.69
N ASN A 24 6.38 5.49 5.54
CA ASN A 24 6.31 4.27 4.73
C ASN A 24 7.70 3.78 4.23
N ASP A 25 8.77 4.29 4.82
CA ASP A 25 10.15 3.84 4.58
C ASP A 25 10.53 2.67 5.51
N ARG A 26 11.72 2.10 5.34
CA ARG A 26 12.15 0.93 6.14
C ARG A 26 12.04 1.13 7.66
N ALA A 27 12.21 2.35 8.15
CA ALA A 27 12.11 2.68 9.56
C ALA A 27 10.71 2.48 10.15
N SER A 28 9.65 2.45 9.32
CA SER A 28 8.27 2.21 9.77
C SER A 28 8.12 0.88 10.51
N TYR A 29 8.88 -0.14 10.11
CA TYR A 29 8.80 -1.49 10.66
C TYR A 29 9.43 -1.62 12.04
N ASP A 30 10.16 -0.61 12.50
CA ASP A 30 10.81 -0.58 13.81
C ASP A 30 10.09 0.34 14.81
N VAL A 31 8.97 0.95 14.43
CA VAL A 31 8.23 1.88 15.29
C VAL A 31 7.49 1.11 16.39
N ILE A 32 7.71 1.49 17.64
CA ILE A 32 6.88 1.07 18.77
C ILE A 32 6.06 2.24 19.29
N TYR A 33 5.04 1.95 20.09
CA TYR A 33 4.18 2.98 20.69
C TYR A 33 4.99 4.11 21.36
N ALA A 34 4.50 5.34 21.19
CA ALA A 34 5.16 6.57 21.66
C ALA A 34 6.59 6.78 21.13
N HIS A 35 6.94 6.19 19.98
CA HIS A 35 8.24 6.28 19.33
C HIS A 35 9.44 5.90 20.21
N ARG A 36 9.25 4.94 21.14
CA ARG A 36 10.27 4.54 22.13
C ARG A 36 11.30 3.52 21.63
N GLN A 37 11.37 3.25 20.33
CA GLN A 37 12.22 2.19 19.78
C GLN A 37 13.72 2.42 20.01
N GLY A 38 14.14 3.67 20.26
CA GLY A 38 15.52 4.00 20.63
C GLY A 38 15.97 3.43 21.99
N GLY A 39 15.03 2.99 22.83
CA GLY A 39 15.33 2.31 24.10
C GLY A 39 15.44 0.79 24.00
N LEU A 40 15.28 0.20 22.80
CA LEU A 40 15.42 -1.24 22.62
C LEU A 40 16.90 -1.64 22.53
N THR A 41 17.24 -2.78 23.11
CA THR A 41 18.61 -3.33 23.07
C THR A 41 19.02 -3.79 21.68
N LYS A 42 18.06 -4.11 20.82
CA LYS A 42 18.24 -4.38 19.40
C LYS A 42 17.04 -3.84 18.60
N PRO A 43 17.20 -3.56 17.29
CA PRO A 43 16.09 -3.15 16.45
C PRO A 43 14.93 -4.15 16.52
N LEU A 44 13.69 -3.65 16.50
CA LEU A 44 12.49 -4.48 16.57
C LEU A 44 12.49 -5.56 15.47
N THR A 45 12.96 -5.20 14.29
CA THR A 45 13.05 -6.09 13.13
C THR A 45 14.21 -7.09 13.17
N ALA A 46 15.03 -7.05 14.20
CA ALA A 46 16.03 -8.06 14.53
C ALA A 46 15.60 -8.95 15.73
N MET A 47 14.42 -8.69 16.31
CA MET A 47 13.82 -9.55 17.33
C MET A 47 13.07 -10.71 16.69
N THR A 48 13.05 -11.86 17.34
CA THR A 48 12.10 -12.94 17.04
C THR A 48 10.69 -12.52 17.43
N LEU A 49 9.68 -13.15 16.83
CA LEU A 49 8.29 -12.89 17.17
C LEU A 49 8.01 -13.16 18.67
N GLY A 50 8.60 -14.22 19.23
CA GLY A 50 8.51 -14.53 20.67
C GLY A 50 9.11 -13.44 21.54
N GLU A 51 10.29 -12.91 21.18
CA GLU A 51 10.91 -11.78 21.88
C GLU A 51 10.04 -10.52 21.82
N VAL A 52 9.41 -10.23 20.66
CA VAL A 52 8.49 -9.09 20.52
C VAL A 52 7.30 -9.28 21.45
N ILE A 53 6.65 -10.45 21.45
CA ILE A 53 5.49 -10.74 22.31
C ILE A 53 5.85 -10.64 23.81
N ALA A 54 7.05 -11.07 24.18
CA ALA A 54 7.57 -10.95 25.54
C ALA A 54 7.78 -9.47 25.92
N ALA A 55 8.44 -8.68 25.06
CA ALA A 55 8.70 -7.27 25.30
C ALA A 55 7.41 -6.42 25.32
N GLN A 56 6.44 -6.73 24.48
CA GLN A 56 5.14 -6.09 24.47
C GLN A 56 4.41 -6.16 25.82
N LYS A 57 4.64 -7.22 26.61
CA LYS A 57 4.06 -7.35 27.96
C LYS A 57 4.56 -6.25 28.90
N THR A 58 5.82 -5.83 28.78
CA THR A 58 6.40 -4.76 29.59
C THR A 58 6.01 -3.38 29.05
N TRP A 59 5.96 -3.21 27.72
CA TRP A 59 5.56 -1.94 27.09
C TRP A 59 4.14 -1.52 27.44
N SER A 60 3.18 -2.46 27.46
CA SER A 60 1.81 -2.14 27.90
C SER A 60 1.76 -1.51 29.29
N LYS A 61 2.59 -2.00 30.23
CA LYS A 61 2.67 -1.44 31.59
C LYS A 61 3.43 -0.12 31.65
N ALA A 62 4.52 -0.01 30.89
CA ALA A 62 5.43 1.14 30.96
C ALA A 62 5.01 2.33 30.09
N HIS A 63 4.26 2.09 29.02
CA HIS A 63 3.97 3.08 27.97
C HIS A 63 2.47 3.22 27.69
N GLY A 64 1.63 2.32 28.20
CA GLY A 64 0.18 2.34 28.01
C GLY A 64 -0.32 1.55 26.78
N SER A 65 0.58 1.09 25.90
CA SER A 65 0.22 0.24 24.76
C SER A 65 1.36 -0.73 24.40
N SER A 66 0.98 -1.85 23.77
CA SER A 66 1.92 -2.85 23.23
C SER A 66 2.13 -2.71 21.73
N ALA A 67 1.57 -1.68 21.09
CA ALA A 67 1.63 -1.53 19.65
C ALA A 67 3.07 -1.50 19.11
N ALA A 68 3.34 -2.33 18.09
CA ALA A 68 4.67 -2.53 17.55
C ALA A 68 4.67 -2.77 16.03
N GLY A 69 5.71 -2.28 15.36
CA GLY A 69 5.96 -2.46 13.94
C GLY A 69 5.12 -1.56 13.04
N ALA A 70 5.26 -1.80 11.74
CA ALA A 70 4.66 -1.02 10.67
C ALA A 70 3.13 -0.95 10.74
N TYR A 71 2.50 -1.97 11.30
CA TYR A 71 1.05 -2.11 11.38
C TYR A 71 0.54 -2.05 12.84
N GLN A 72 1.37 -1.57 13.77
CA GLN A 72 1.02 -1.37 15.18
C GLN A 72 0.36 -2.61 15.82
N PHE A 73 0.95 -3.79 15.60
CA PHE A 73 0.42 -5.04 16.12
C PHE A 73 0.36 -5.02 17.64
N MET A 74 -0.80 -5.35 18.19
CA MET A 74 -0.98 -5.55 19.63
C MET A 74 -0.52 -6.94 20.05
N ARG A 75 -0.09 -7.08 21.31
CA ARG A 75 0.34 -8.39 21.86
C ARG A 75 -0.70 -9.49 21.67
N ALA A 76 -1.96 -9.17 22.00
CA ALA A 76 -3.07 -10.11 21.86
C ALA A 76 -3.27 -10.54 20.41
N THR A 77 -3.10 -9.62 19.45
CA THR A 77 -3.18 -9.91 18.02
C THR A 77 -2.10 -10.88 17.59
N LEU A 78 -0.83 -10.66 17.96
CA LEU A 78 0.26 -11.57 17.60
C LEU A 78 0.08 -12.97 18.21
N ILE A 79 -0.39 -13.06 19.46
CA ILE A 79 -0.72 -14.35 20.09
C ILE A 79 -1.87 -15.04 19.37
N GLY A 80 -2.89 -14.28 18.94
CA GLY A 80 -3.98 -14.82 18.13
C GLY A 80 -3.49 -15.37 16.80
N LEU A 81 -2.63 -14.62 16.10
CA LEU A 81 -2.04 -15.03 14.83
C LEU A 81 -1.19 -16.30 14.97
N LEU A 82 -0.42 -16.46 16.06
CA LEU A 82 0.33 -17.69 16.33
C LEU A 82 -0.57 -18.93 16.47
N ARG A 83 -1.79 -18.76 16.98
CA ARG A 83 -2.77 -19.84 17.10
C ARG A 83 -3.51 -20.11 15.80
N GLU A 84 -3.72 -19.07 15.01
CA GLU A 84 -4.51 -19.11 13.78
C GLU A 84 -3.69 -19.60 12.57
N ILE A 85 -2.40 -19.27 12.50
CA ILE A 85 -1.56 -19.47 11.33
C ILE A 85 -0.59 -20.65 11.55
N PRO A 86 -0.79 -21.81 10.88
CA PRO A 86 0.01 -23.01 11.16
C PRO A 86 1.52 -22.89 10.84
N TRP A 87 1.89 -22.00 9.92
CA TRP A 87 3.29 -21.79 9.53
C TRP A 87 4.01 -20.75 10.40
N LEU A 88 3.27 -19.98 11.21
CA LEU A 88 3.82 -18.92 12.03
C LEU A 88 4.40 -19.51 13.31
N LYS A 89 5.65 -19.16 13.62
CA LYS A 89 6.34 -19.64 14.82
C LYS A 89 7.05 -18.50 15.55
N GLU A 90 7.22 -18.66 16.86
CA GLU A 90 7.84 -17.65 17.72
C GLU A 90 9.29 -17.35 17.35
N GLU A 91 10.01 -18.32 16.78
CA GLU A 91 11.43 -18.21 16.44
C GLU A 91 11.69 -17.38 15.18
N GLN A 92 10.64 -17.09 14.40
CA GLN A 92 10.79 -16.30 13.18
C GLN A 92 11.14 -14.86 13.51
N ILE A 93 12.08 -14.29 12.76
CA ILE A 93 12.47 -12.89 12.91
C ILE A 93 11.30 -11.99 12.48
N PHE A 94 11.01 -10.98 13.30
CA PHE A 94 9.97 -9.97 13.07
C PHE A 94 10.37 -8.91 12.03
N GLU A 95 11.01 -9.39 10.96
CA GLU A 95 11.49 -8.61 9.84
C GLU A 95 10.34 -8.03 9.00
N PRO A 96 10.60 -7.04 8.12
CA PRO A 96 9.58 -6.42 7.29
C PRO A 96 8.71 -7.41 6.51
N ALA A 97 9.33 -8.43 5.92
CA ALA A 97 8.63 -9.42 5.13
C ALA A 97 7.64 -10.24 5.98
N LEU A 98 8.00 -10.57 7.23
CA LEU A 98 7.08 -11.22 8.15
C LEU A 98 5.93 -10.29 8.53
N GLN A 99 6.24 -9.04 8.89
CA GLN A 99 5.21 -8.05 9.23
C GLN A 99 4.22 -7.84 8.07
N ASP A 100 4.68 -7.76 6.82
CA ASP A 100 3.82 -7.61 5.64
C ASP A 100 2.93 -8.84 5.42
N ARG A 101 3.44 -10.05 5.63
CA ARG A 101 2.63 -11.29 5.56
C ARG A 101 1.56 -11.32 6.65
N LEU A 102 1.89 -10.92 7.87
CA LEU A 102 0.91 -10.81 8.96
C LEU A 102 -0.13 -9.72 8.67
N GLY A 103 0.28 -8.58 8.12
CA GLY A 103 -0.62 -7.52 7.67
C GLY A 103 -1.59 -8.00 6.58
N LEU A 104 -1.10 -8.76 5.60
CA LEU A 104 -1.95 -9.38 4.57
C LEU A 104 -2.96 -10.36 5.19
N HIS A 105 -2.53 -11.15 6.18
CA HIS A 105 -3.43 -12.04 6.90
C HIS A 105 -4.57 -11.27 7.59
N LEU A 106 -4.25 -10.16 8.27
CA LEU A 106 -5.27 -9.30 8.89
C LEU A 106 -6.22 -8.67 7.87
N LEU A 107 -5.71 -8.24 6.70
CA LEU A 107 -6.57 -7.76 5.62
C LEU A 107 -7.54 -8.83 5.13
N ASN A 108 -7.05 -10.05 4.92
CA ASN A 108 -7.89 -11.17 4.51
C ASN A 108 -8.95 -11.50 5.57
N ARG A 109 -8.59 -11.46 6.86
CA ARG A 109 -9.53 -11.62 7.98
C ARG A 109 -10.65 -10.57 7.96
N ARG A 110 -10.37 -9.36 7.48
CA ARG A 110 -11.38 -8.29 7.33
C ARG A 110 -12.16 -8.35 6.02
N GLY A 111 -11.93 -9.35 5.18
CA GLY A 111 -12.70 -9.58 3.95
C GLY A 111 -12.10 -8.93 2.72
N PHE A 112 -10.77 -8.79 2.64
CA PHE A 112 -10.11 -8.24 1.45
C PHE A 112 -10.49 -8.99 0.17
N ALA A 113 -10.57 -10.33 0.20
CA ALA A 113 -11.01 -11.12 -0.95
C ALA A 113 -12.45 -10.79 -1.37
N SER A 114 -13.39 -10.75 -0.41
CA SER A 114 -14.79 -10.34 -0.65
C SER A 114 -14.92 -8.90 -1.15
N PHE A 115 -14.02 -8.01 -0.74
CA PHE A 115 -14.01 -6.64 -1.25
C PHE A 115 -13.56 -6.61 -2.71
N VAL A 116 -12.47 -7.31 -3.04
CA VAL A 116 -11.94 -7.37 -4.40
C VAL A 116 -12.88 -8.10 -5.36
N SER A 117 -13.62 -9.11 -4.89
CA SER A 117 -14.65 -9.80 -5.69
C SER A 117 -15.96 -9.01 -5.83
N GLY A 118 -16.14 -7.93 -5.06
CA GLY A 118 -17.36 -7.11 -5.06
C GLY A 118 -18.49 -7.66 -4.19
N GLU A 119 -18.27 -8.72 -3.41
CA GLU A 119 -19.23 -9.26 -2.43
C GLU A 119 -19.54 -8.27 -1.30
N ILE A 120 -18.55 -7.47 -0.89
CA ILE A 120 -18.76 -6.39 0.09
C ILE A 120 -18.39 -5.03 -0.51
N SER A 121 -19.17 -4.01 -0.15
CA SER A 121 -18.93 -2.64 -0.60
C SER A 121 -17.66 -2.04 0.01
N ALA A 122 -17.13 -0.99 -0.61
CA ALA A 122 -16.01 -0.22 -0.05
C ALA A 122 -16.34 0.35 1.34
N THR A 123 -17.60 0.74 1.58
CA THR A 123 -18.06 1.25 2.89
C THR A 123 -18.01 0.17 3.97
N GLU A 124 -18.50 -1.03 3.66
CA GLU A 124 -18.46 -2.15 4.62
C GLU A 124 -17.04 -2.63 4.85
N PHE A 125 -16.22 -2.75 3.80
CA PHE A 125 -14.83 -3.10 3.96
C PHE A 125 -14.07 -2.03 4.76
N GLY A 126 -14.29 -0.75 4.49
CA GLY A 126 -13.73 0.36 5.27
C GLY A 126 -14.10 0.32 6.75
N ARG A 127 -15.35 -0.05 7.08
CA ARG A 127 -15.78 -0.30 8.47
C ARG A 127 -14.97 -1.45 9.09
N ARG A 128 -14.84 -2.58 8.40
CA ARG A 128 -14.07 -3.74 8.89
C ARG A 128 -12.59 -3.43 9.07
N LEU A 129 -12.01 -2.60 8.19
CA LEU A 129 -10.64 -2.10 8.34
C LEU A 129 -10.49 -1.23 9.60
N ALA A 130 -11.45 -0.34 9.87
CA ALA A 130 -11.45 0.50 11.08
C ALA A 130 -11.59 -0.29 12.39
N MET A 131 -12.10 -1.53 12.34
CA MET A 131 -12.13 -2.48 13.46
C MET A 131 -10.78 -3.19 13.69
N GLU A 132 -9.82 -3.05 12.77
CA GLU A 132 -8.47 -3.61 12.91
C GLU A 132 -7.46 -2.51 13.22
N TRP A 133 -7.55 -1.40 12.49
CA TRP A 133 -6.63 -0.27 12.57
C TRP A 133 -7.40 0.97 13.03
N ALA A 134 -7.21 1.34 14.31
CA ALA A 134 -7.95 2.42 14.95
C ALA A 134 -7.66 3.81 14.35
N SER A 135 -6.53 3.95 13.64
CA SER A 135 -6.16 5.16 12.89
C SER A 135 -7.08 5.41 11.68
N LEU A 136 -7.76 4.38 11.19
CA LEU A 136 -8.67 4.49 10.06
C LEU A 136 -10.06 4.97 10.50
N PRO A 137 -10.69 5.89 9.74
CA PRO A 137 -12.04 6.32 10.00
C PRO A 137 -13.08 5.30 9.52
N VAL A 138 -14.25 5.30 10.14
CA VAL A 138 -15.45 4.74 9.50
C VAL A 138 -15.87 5.61 8.31
N LEU A 139 -16.35 4.96 7.25
CA LEU A 139 -16.73 5.63 6.00
C LEU A 139 -18.22 6.03 5.94
N ALA A 140 -19.03 5.53 6.87
CA ALA A 140 -20.42 5.94 7.03
C ALA A 140 -20.79 5.90 8.50
N ASP A 141 -21.94 6.48 8.83
CA ASP A 141 -22.51 6.36 10.16
C ASP A 141 -22.83 4.89 10.45
N THR A 142 -22.37 4.38 11.59
CA THR A 142 -22.46 2.96 11.93
C THR A 142 -22.38 2.76 13.44
N ASP A 143 -22.66 1.54 13.90
CA ASP A 143 -22.39 1.15 15.28
C ASP A 143 -20.89 0.94 15.46
N GLY A 144 -20.31 1.71 16.38
CA GLY A 144 -18.94 1.54 16.83
C GLY A 144 -18.87 0.66 18.07
N ASP A 145 -17.66 0.49 18.59
CA ASP A 145 -17.37 -0.38 19.74
C ASP A 145 -18.17 -0.01 21.01
N ARG A 146 -18.29 1.29 21.31
CA ARG A 146 -18.94 1.80 22.54
C ARG A 146 -20.24 2.55 22.30
N ARG A 147 -20.38 3.13 21.11
CA ARG A 147 -21.52 3.97 20.73
C ARG A 147 -21.65 4.02 19.22
N ARG A 148 -22.76 4.56 18.76
CA ARG A 148 -22.90 4.95 17.36
C ARG A 148 -21.85 6.01 17.01
N VAL A 149 -21.17 5.79 15.89
CA VAL A 149 -20.11 6.65 15.37
C VAL A 149 -20.51 7.21 14.01
N ARG A 150 -20.09 8.43 13.74
CA ARG A 150 -20.33 9.11 12.46
C ARG A 150 -19.16 8.91 11.52
N ARG A 151 -19.38 9.06 10.21
CA ARG A 151 -18.30 9.15 9.21
C ARG A 151 -17.15 10.02 9.73
N ARG A 152 -15.90 9.63 9.44
CA ARG A 152 -14.64 10.26 9.91
C ARG A 152 -14.22 9.88 11.33
N GLN A 153 -15.11 9.38 12.18
CA GLN A 153 -14.72 8.94 13.53
C GLN A 153 -13.98 7.59 13.49
N SER A 154 -13.16 7.30 14.50
CA SER A 154 -12.65 5.94 14.70
C SER A 154 -13.81 5.00 15.07
N TYR A 155 -13.69 3.72 14.72
CA TYR A 155 -14.62 2.68 15.18
C TYR A 155 -14.70 2.63 16.72
N TYR A 156 -13.62 3.01 17.40
CA TYR A 156 -13.49 3.02 18.86
C TYR A 156 -13.84 4.37 19.51
N ALA A 157 -14.41 5.32 18.77
CA ALA A 157 -14.68 6.65 19.29
C ALA A 157 -15.60 6.61 20.53
N GLY A 158 -15.12 7.17 21.64
CA GLY A 158 -15.78 7.10 22.95
C GLY A 158 -14.94 6.39 24.02
N ASP A 159 -13.80 5.81 23.64
CA ASP A 159 -12.88 5.16 24.57
C ASP A 159 -11.86 6.09 25.25
N GLY A 160 -11.80 7.36 24.82
CA GLY A 160 -10.88 8.37 25.32
C GLY A 160 -9.45 8.29 24.76
N CYS A 161 -9.11 7.24 24.00
CA CYS A 161 -7.74 6.97 23.56
C CYS A 161 -7.61 6.96 22.03
N ASN A 162 -8.53 6.31 21.32
CA ASN A 162 -8.41 6.09 19.88
C ASN A 162 -9.04 7.23 19.07
N LYS A 163 -8.32 7.66 18.03
CA LYS A 163 -8.74 8.70 17.10
C LYS A 163 -8.39 8.30 15.68
N ALA A 164 -9.29 8.59 14.73
CA ALA A 164 -8.98 8.47 13.32
C ALA A 164 -7.98 9.56 12.92
N LEU A 165 -6.90 9.15 12.26
CA LEU A 165 -5.81 10.03 11.82
C LEU A 165 -5.90 10.37 10.33
N VAL A 166 -6.76 9.67 9.59
CA VAL A 166 -6.91 9.84 8.13
C VAL A 166 -8.32 10.29 7.75
N LYS A 167 -8.43 11.07 6.67
CA LYS A 167 -9.72 11.48 6.09
C LYS A 167 -10.38 10.30 5.35
N PRO A 168 -11.71 10.10 5.46
CA PRO A 168 -12.44 9.06 4.73
C PRO A 168 -12.16 9.05 3.22
N ASP A 169 -12.11 10.22 2.59
CA ASP A 169 -11.91 10.34 1.13
C ASP A 169 -10.56 9.76 0.67
N ARG A 170 -9.53 9.81 1.53
CA ARG A 170 -8.23 9.19 1.27
C ARG A 170 -8.32 7.67 1.31
N VAL A 171 -9.03 7.12 2.31
CA VAL A 171 -9.28 5.67 2.40
C VAL A 171 -10.02 5.19 1.16
N GLU A 172 -11.11 5.87 0.80
CA GLU A 172 -11.89 5.53 -0.40
C GLU A 172 -11.07 5.62 -1.68
N ALA A 173 -10.22 6.64 -1.82
CA ALA A 173 -9.35 6.77 -2.98
C ALA A 173 -8.39 5.57 -3.10
N VAL A 174 -7.80 5.12 -1.99
CA VAL A 174 -6.95 3.93 -1.97
C VAL A 174 -7.76 2.68 -2.28
N LEU A 175 -8.95 2.50 -1.70
CA LEU A 175 -9.83 1.37 -2.00
C LEU A 175 -10.22 1.30 -3.49
N ARG A 176 -10.49 2.46 -4.13
CA ARG A 176 -10.69 2.51 -5.59
C ARG A 176 -9.45 2.07 -6.36
N GLN A 177 -8.25 2.50 -5.93
CA GLN A 177 -6.99 2.10 -6.57
C GLN A 177 -6.69 0.60 -6.43
N VAL A 178 -7.07 -0.01 -5.30
CA VAL A 178 -6.94 -1.46 -5.09
C VAL A 178 -7.67 -2.27 -6.16
N LEU A 179 -8.81 -1.78 -6.64
CA LEU A 179 -9.65 -2.45 -7.64
C LEU A 179 -9.18 -2.20 -9.09
N LEU A 180 -8.26 -1.24 -9.30
CA LEU A 180 -7.78 -0.96 -10.65
C LEU A 180 -6.85 -2.08 -11.13
N PRO A 181 -7.00 -2.56 -12.38
CA PRO A 181 -6.04 -3.46 -12.96
C PRO A 181 -4.68 -2.74 -13.03
N LEU A 182 -3.61 -3.50 -12.79
CA LEU A 182 -2.25 -3.01 -13.03
C LEU A 182 -2.20 -2.46 -14.46
N ALA A 183 -2.00 -1.14 -14.61
CA ALA A 183 -1.75 -0.57 -15.92
C ALA A 183 -0.56 -1.33 -16.54
N PRO A 184 -0.67 -1.83 -17.77
CA PRO A 184 0.45 -2.49 -18.41
C PRO A 184 1.61 -1.51 -18.38
N ARG A 185 2.74 -1.92 -17.76
CA ARG A 185 3.98 -1.16 -17.80
C ARG A 185 4.17 -0.76 -19.25
N MET A 186 4.16 0.55 -19.55
CA MET A 186 4.55 1.01 -20.87
C MET A 186 5.97 0.52 -21.07
N ARG A 187 6.13 -0.61 -21.76
CA ARG A 187 7.39 -0.97 -22.37
C ARG A 187 7.70 0.23 -23.24
N HIS A 188 8.73 0.99 -22.90
CA HIS A 188 9.31 1.93 -23.84
C HIS A 188 9.59 1.12 -25.10
N ARG A 189 8.68 1.18 -26.08
CA ARG A 189 8.95 0.72 -27.43
C ARG A 189 10.07 1.62 -27.88
N ASN A 190 11.29 1.11 -27.76
CA ASN A 190 12.47 1.69 -28.36
C ASN A 190 12.21 1.69 -29.86
N ARG A 191 11.56 2.75 -30.36
CA ARG A 191 11.42 3.01 -31.78
C ARG A 191 12.82 3.36 -32.27
N ARG A 192 13.61 2.33 -32.56
CA ARG A 192 14.75 2.46 -33.46
C ARG A 192 14.17 2.99 -34.78
N ARG A 193 14.25 4.31 -34.96
CA ARG A 193 14.11 4.94 -36.27
C ARG A 193 15.25 4.38 -37.11
N THR A 194 14.96 3.39 -37.94
CA THR A 194 15.88 3.00 -38.99
C THR A 194 15.90 4.14 -40.01
N CYS A 195 16.94 4.97 -39.97
CA CYS A 195 17.29 5.81 -41.11
C CYS A 195 17.53 4.89 -42.31
N ARG A 196 16.72 5.06 -43.36
CA ARG A 196 16.90 4.40 -44.65
C ARG A 196 18.00 5.15 -45.42
N PRO A 197 19.05 4.50 -45.92
CA PRO A 197 20.06 5.19 -46.72
C PRO A 197 19.48 5.53 -48.09
N GLN A 198 19.67 6.78 -48.51
CA GLN A 198 19.37 7.29 -49.85
C GLN A 198 20.17 6.49 -50.88
N ARG A 199 19.50 6.00 -51.93
CA ARG A 199 20.17 5.51 -53.14
C ARG A 199 20.32 6.69 -54.11
N CYS A 200 21.56 7.10 -54.33
CA CYS A 200 21.97 7.92 -55.48
C CYS A 200 21.79 7.10 -56.76
N GLY A 201 21.06 7.64 -57.74
CA GLY A 201 20.99 7.10 -59.10
C GLY A 201 22.09 7.68 -60.00
N PRO A 202 22.57 6.94 -61.00
CA PRO A 202 23.68 7.37 -61.85
C PRO A 202 23.23 8.28 -63.01
N LYS A 203 24.14 9.17 -63.41
CA LYS A 203 24.04 10.06 -64.57
C LYS A 203 24.21 9.29 -65.88
N CYS A 204 23.37 9.61 -66.87
CA CYS A 204 23.57 9.60 -68.33
C CYS A 204 22.58 10.65 -68.85
N GLY A 205 22.83 11.58 -69.78
CA GLY A 205 23.87 11.75 -70.79
C GLY A 205 23.18 12.44 -71.99
N THR A 206 23.52 13.71 -72.24
CA THR A 206 23.54 14.47 -73.52
C THR A 206 22.33 14.50 -74.48
N GLY A 207 21.88 15.73 -74.80
CA GLY A 207 21.16 16.07 -76.04
C GLY A 207 20.55 17.50 -75.99
N PRO A 208 20.73 18.39 -76.99
CA PRO A 208 20.57 19.83 -76.83
C PRO A 208 19.18 20.41 -77.22
N LEU A 209 18.95 21.64 -76.74
CA LEU A 209 17.82 22.57 -76.97
C LEU A 209 17.48 22.79 -78.46
N PRO A 210 16.25 23.22 -78.80
CA PRO A 210 16.01 24.67 -78.94
C PRO A 210 14.63 25.20 -78.47
N VAL A 211 14.64 26.45 -77.97
CA VAL A 211 13.56 27.47 -77.96
C VAL A 211 13.21 27.89 -79.41
N PRO A 212 12.08 28.59 -79.76
CA PRO A 212 11.50 29.74 -79.03
C PRO A 212 9.98 30.01 -79.19
N GLY A 213 9.51 31.07 -78.51
CA GLY A 213 8.22 31.77 -78.75
C GLY A 213 7.44 31.91 -77.44
N GLY A 214 7.14 33.08 -76.88
CA GLY A 214 7.04 34.44 -77.41
C GLY A 214 5.75 35.04 -76.84
N SER A 215 5.79 36.30 -76.39
CA SER A 215 4.65 37.18 -76.00
C SER A 215 3.91 36.80 -74.69
N GLY A 216 3.56 37.66 -73.75
CA GLY A 216 3.62 39.12 -73.55
C GLY A 216 3.04 39.39 -72.14
N HIS A 217 3.64 40.30 -71.35
CA HIS A 217 3.05 41.57 -70.87
C HIS A 217 1.53 41.49 -70.55
N GLY A 218 1.04 41.90 -69.38
CA GLY A 218 1.60 42.67 -68.27
C GLY A 218 0.45 43.27 -67.45
N CYS A 219 0.85 44.02 -66.42
CA CYS A 219 0.07 44.88 -65.52
C CYS A 219 -0.82 44.21 -64.45
#